data_AF-A0A1J0R7R4-F1
#
_entry.id   AF-A0A1J0R7R4-F1
#
_cell.length_a   1.000
_cell.length_b   1.000
_cell.length_c   1.000
_cell.angle_alpha   90.00
_cell.angle_beta   90.00
_cell.angle_gamma   90.00
#
_symmetry.space_group_name_H-M   'P 1'
#
loop_
_entity.id
_entity.type
_entity.pdbx_description
1 polymer ?
#
loop_
_entity_poly.entity_id
_entity_poly.type
_entity_poly.pdbx_seq_one_letter_code
_entity_poly.pdbx_strand_id
1 'polypeptide(L)'
;LILSDYLEIQKLATTPPKQQANQQTETDMPQKCRRTGPAECTAAAAYLKSLPSAGQTALKKAAADSTQLRRNLNTTLAKLLPGKSKLLEPAEIEEKKQKIATALKKAVYGGQGTGAEPKLLGAGADRRAHCGTKAAAGSSAKLSIGVTIACLCASGSNSDNSNTACYKTATTSQASWASGSAMTDWDVIAANCKSEAAPHQTATAQELRHLMNKLNSLLYEPKGNDGTIGYIGNPDSGNGAAACSGNHTAGAGACATFTSAANTIALPTWFTELENAATAAEHYEQRAQEQATAEAMIEALNETLAAALHITTLPKEATTGATKAAAKQISTSKLKQQEAEKECNTKGKDKQDECDKLKPQGCVFNPKGDEGKKCTLSEEGKIAAEKKAEKPTEGAKPGVNCSSHTTKETCEAVPGTPPTGKAKVCGWIEDKCKDSSILVNKHFALSVVSAAFVALLF
;
A
#
# COMPACT_ATOMS: atom_id res chain seq x y z
N LEU A 1 26.01 1.62 -11.49
CA LEU A 1 27.22 2.16 -12.17
C LEU A 1 26.87 3.17 -13.27
N ILE A 2 26.79 4.44 -12.90
CA ILE A 2 26.20 5.53 -13.71
C ILE A 2 27.00 5.81 -15.01
N LEU A 3 26.42 6.52 -16.00
CA LEU A 3 27.02 7.07 -17.25
C LEU A 3 28.49 7.54 -17.14
N SER A 4 28.96 7.84 -15.94
CA SER A 4 30.36 7.94 -15.51
C SER A 4 31.29 6.85 -16.05
N ASP A 5 30.81 5.60 -16.10
CA ASP A 5 31.61 4.39 -16.38
C ASP A 5 31.19 3.72 -17.71
N TYR A 6 30.48 4.46 -18.56
CA TYR A 6 29.94 3.96 -19.83
C TYR A 6 31.02 3.42 -20.76
N LEU A 7 32.21 4.05 -20.80
CA LEU A 7 33.30 3.60 -21.68
C LEU A 7 33.84 2.24 -21.26
N GLU A 8 33.92 2.00 -19.96
CA GLU A 8 34.30 0.72 -19.36
C GLU A 8 33.26 -0.37 -19.65
N ILE A 9 31.98 -0.05 -19.49
CA ILE A 9 30.86 -0.97 -19.80
C ILE A 9 30.79 -1.27 -21.31
N GLN A 10 30.98 -0.25 -22.15
CA GLN A 10 31.01 -0.39 -23.61
C GLN A 10 32.14 -1.30 -24.06
N LYS A 11 33.35 -1.12 -23.51
CA LYS A 11 34.50 -2.00 -23.79
C LYS A 11 34.13 -3.46 -23.47
N LEU A 12 33.57 -3.70 -22.29
CA LEU A 12 33.14 -5.04 -21.86
C LEU A 12 32.06 -5.63 -22.79
N ALA A 13 31.10 -4.83 -23.26
CA ALA A 13 30.03 -5.25 -24.17
C ALA A 13 30.55 -5.64 -25.58
N THR A 14 31.63 -4.99 -26.03
CA THR A 14 32.26 -5.23 -27.35
C THR A 14 33.32 -6.33 -27.35
N THR A 15 33.80 -6.76 -26.18
CA THR A 15 34.78 -7.85 -26.07
C THR A 15 34.12 -9.17 -26.50
N PRO A 16 34.65 -9.89 -27.51
CA PRO A 16 34.15 -11.21 -27.88
C PRO A 16 34.28 -12.18 -26.69
N PRO A 17 33.28 -13.05 -26.44
CA PRO A 17 33.46 -14.11 -25.46
C PRO A 17 34.63 -15.00 -25.91
N LYS A 18 35.69 -15.10 -25.11
CA LYS A 18 36.76 -16.07 -25.36
C LYS A 18 36.14 -17.47 -25.32
N GLN A 19 36.55 -18.34 -26.25
CA GLN A 19 35.96 -19.67 -26.53
C GLN A 19 36.09 -20.73 -25.41
N GLN A 20 36.26 -20.32 -24.15
CA GLN A 20 36.09 -21.21 -23.00
C GLN A 20 34.90 -20.70 -22.20
N ALA A 21 33.78 -21.41 -22.37
CA ALA A 21 32.55 -21.12 -21.67
C ALA A 21 32.81 -20.97 -20.17
N ASN A 22 32.26 -19.90 -19.60
CA ASN A 22 32.03 -19.68 -18.17
C ASN A 22 33.04 -18.96 -17.26
N GLN A 23 34.16 -18.39 -17.73
CA GLN A 23 34.97 -17.52 -16.85
C GLN A 23 35.53 -16.29 -17.60
N GLN A 24 34.82 -15.16 -17.57
CA GLN A 24 35.51 -13.87 -17.63
C GLN A 24 36.32 -13.73 -16.35
N THR A 25 37.64 -13.85 -16.44
CA THR A 25 38.52 -13.67 -15.28
C THR A 25 38.48 -12.21 -14.83
N GLU A 26 38.59 -11.96 -13.52
CA GLU A 26 38.65 -10.61 -12.93
C GLU A 26 39.70 -9.72 -13.62
N THR A 27 40.74 -10.34 -14.18
CA THR A 27 41.82 -9.74 -14.97
C THR A 27 41.42 -9.19 -16.34
N ASP A 28 40.30 -9.62 -16.93
CA ASP A 28 39.80 -9.13 -18.23
C ASP A 28 38.84 -7.93 -18.09
N MET A 29 38.48 -7.54 -16.85
CA MET A 29 37.56 -6.42 -16.58
C MET A 29 38.26 -5.06 -16.43
N PRO A 30 37.60 -3.94 -16.74
CA PRO A 30 38.08 -2.60 -16.38
C PRO A 30 38.28 -2.44 -14.86
N GLN A 31 39.29 -1.66 -14.44
CA GLN A 31 39.69 -1.53 -13.04
C GLN A 31 38.55 -1.04 -12.10
N LYS A 32 37.66 -0.18 -12.60
CA LYS A 32 36.47 0.24 -11.84
C LYS A 32 35.49 -0.92 -11.65
N CYS A 33 35.17 -1.67 -12.70
CA CYS A 33 34.32 -2.87 -12.61
C CYS A 33 34.83 -3.89 -11.60
N ARG A 34 36.15 -4.08 -11.51
CA ARG A 34 36.75 -4.95 -10.48
C ARG A 34 36.53 -4.45 -9.06
N ARG A 35 36.49 -3.13 -8.86
CA ARG A 35 36.37 -2.50 -7.53
C ARG A 35 34.93 -2.28 -7.07
N THR A 36 34.00 -1.99 -7.97
CA THR A 36 32.62 -1.60 -7.62
C THR A 36 31.60 -2.73 -7.70
N GLY A 37 31.90 -3.84 -8.39
CA GLY A 37 30.94 -4.94 -8.58
C GLY A 37 31.11 -5.61 -9.95
N PRO A 38 31.81 -6.77 -10.04
CA PRO A 38 32.02 -7.49 -11.29
C PRO A 38 30.72 -8.01 -11.93
N ALA A 39 29.79 -8.51 -11.11
CA ALA A 39 28.53 -9.07 -11.57
C ALA A 39 27.65 -7.98 -12.22
N GLU A 40 27.58 -6.83 -11.57
CA GLU A 40 26.89 -5.61 -11.98
C GLU A 40 27.42 -5.10 -13.33
N CYS A 41 28.76 -4.93 -13.46
CA CYS A 41 29.35 -4.53 -14.73
C CYS A 41 29.04 -5.50 -15.87
N THR A 42 29.02 -6.81 -15.58
CA THR A 42 28.72 -7.85 -16.58
C THR A 42 27.27 -7.76 -17.03
N ALA A 43 26.33 -7.60 -16.09
CA ALA A 43 24.91 -7.42 -16.37
C ALA A 43 24.66 -6.14 -17.19
N ALA A 44 25.28 -5.02 -16.81
CA ALA A 44 25.19 -3.76 -17.52
C ALA A 44 25.73 -3.86 -18.97
N ALA A 45 26.84 -4.58 -19.17
CA ALA A 45 27.42 -4.80 -20.50
C ALA A 45 26.54 -5.70 -21.38
N ALA A 46 26.01 -6.79 -20.82
CA ALA A 46 25.06 -7.66 -21.51
C ALA A 46 23.81 -6.89 -21.94
N TYR A 47 23.29 -6.03 -21.05
CA TYR A 47 22.15 -5.19 -21.37
C TYR A 47 22.46 -4.16 -22.46
N LEU A 48 23.58 -3.43 -22.36
CA LEU A 48 23.99 -2.46 -23.38
C LEU A 48 24.06 -3.11 -24.77
N LYS A 49 24.51 -4.36 -24.85
CA LYS A 49 24.54 -5.14 -26.10
C LYS A 49 23.16 -5.53 -26.62
N SER A 50 22.19 -5.77 -25.72
CA SER A 50 20.81 -6.11 -26.06
C SER A 50 19.99 -4.93 -26.60
N LEU A 51 20.44 -3.69 -26.34
CA LEU A 51 19.75 -2.49 -26.79
C LEU A 51 19.78 -2.34 -28.32
N PRO A 52 18.70 -1.83 -28.94
CA PRO A 52 18.73 -1.37 -30.32
C PRO A 52 19.83 -0.33 -30.56
N SER A 53 20.33 -0.25 -31.79
CA SER A 53 21.39 0.70 -32.19
C SER A 53 21.08 2.15 -31.84
N ALA A 54 19.81 2.56 -31.95
CA ALA A 54 19.35 3.88 -31.51
C ALA A 54 19.54 4.10 -29.99
N GLY A 55 19.24 3.09 -29.17
CA GLY A 55 19.43 3.12 -27.72
C GLY A 55 20.90 3.17 -27.33
N GLN A 56 21.75 2.34 -27.95
CA GLN A 56 23.21 2.37 -27.75
C GLN A 56 23.79 3.75 -28.10
N THR A 57 23.30 4.36 -29.19
CA THR A 57 23.73 5.69 -29.64
C THR A 57 23.29 6.80 -28.67
N ALA A 58 22.06 6.75 -28.18
CA ALA A 58 21.56 7.72 -27.19
C ALA A 58 22.38 7.66 -25.88
N LEU A 59 22.63 6.46 -25.37
CA LEU A 59 23.49 6.25 -24.19
C LEU A 59 24.92 6.73 -24.40
N LYS A 60 25.52 6.45 -25.57
CA LYS A 60 26.85 6.95 -25.93
C LYS A 60 26.91 8.47 -25.92
N LYS A 61 25.92 9.13 -26.52
CA LYS A 61 25.82 10.60 -26.55
C LYS A 61 25.64 11.18 -25.15
N ALA A 62 24.73 10.62 -24.36
CA ALA A 62 24.50 11.04 -22.98
C ALA A 62 25.73 10.87 -22.08
N ALA A 63 26.53 9.81 -22.29
CA ALA A 63 27.76 9.58 -21.55
C ALA A 63 28.90 10.50 -22.00
N ALA A 64 28.96 10.86 -23.28
CA ALA A 64 29.95 11.79 -23.82
C ALA A 64 29.62 13.27 -23.53
N ASP A 65 28.36 13.56 -23.16
CA ASP A 65 27.89 14.90 -22.87
C ASP A 65 28.53 15.46 -21.57
N SER A 66 29.18 16.62 -21.64
CA SER A 66 29.76 17.33 -20.49
C SER A 66 28.83 18.40 -19.91
N THR A 67 27.60 18.52 -20.43
CA THR A 67 26.65 19.57 -20.06
C THR A 67 25.82 19.22 -18.81
N GLN A 68 24.90 20.14 -18.47
CA GLN A 68 23.92 19.96 -17.39
C GLN A 68 23.05 18.69 -17.59
N LEU A 69 22.89 18.22 -18.82
CA LEU A 69 22.07 17.05 -19.13
C LEU A 69 22.63 15.78 -18.49
N ARG A 70 23.94 15.50 -18.62
CA ARG A 70 24.57 14.35 -17.93
C ARG A 70 24.46 14.44 -16.42
N ARG A 71 24.60 15.64 -15.83
CA ARG A 71 24.38 15.85 -14.38
C ARG A 71 22.94 15.55 -13.97
N ASN A 72 21.96 16.01 -14.73
CA ASN A 72 20.56 15.75 -14.47
C ASN A 72 20.23 14.25 -14.59
N LEU A 73 20.72 13.58 -15.64
CA LEU A 73 20.60 12.12 -15.80
C LEU A 73 21.20 11.39 -14.59
N ASN A 74 22.42 11.73 -14.18
CA ASN A 74 23.07 11.12 -13.02
C ASN A 74 22.30 11.37 -11.71
N THR A 75 21.72 12.56 -11.54
CA THR A 75 20.92 12.92 -10.35
C THR A 75 19.62 12.12 -10.31
N THR A 76 18.93 11.99 -11.45
CA THR A 76 17.73 11.17 -11.61
C THR A 76 18.03 9.69 -11.32
N LEU A 77 19.12 9.18 -11.89
CA LEU A 77 19.61 7.81 -11.66
C LEU A 77 19.91 7.54 -10.17
N ALA A 78 20.52 8.51 -9.47
CA ALA A 78 20.78 8.41 -8.04
C ALA A 78 19.50 8.37 -7.17
N LYS A 79 18.41 9.01 -7.64
CA LYS A 79 17.10 8.99 -6.95
C LYS A 79 16.33 7.69 -7.14
N LEU A 80 16.64 6.90 -8.18
CA LEU A 80 16.01 5.59 -8.41
C LEU A 80 16.47 4.53 -7.41
N LEU A 81 17.71 4.63 -6.90
CA LEU A 81 18.28 3.62 -6.00
C LEU A 81 17.53 3.51 -4.65
N PRO A 82 17.22 4.62 -3.93
CA PRO A 82 16.38 4.56 -2.74
C PRO A 82 14.93 4.16 -3.01
N GLY A 83 14.45 4.34 -4.25
CA GLY A 83 13.12 3.88 -4.66
C GLY A 83 13.05 2.35 -4.69
N LYS A 84 14.05 1.70 -5.29
CA LYS A 84 14.10 0.23 -5.36
C LYS A 84 14.14 -0.42 -3.97
N SER A 85 14.92 0.12 -3.03
CA SER A 85 15.00 -0.44 -1.67
C SER A 85 13.68 -0.36 -0.89
N LYS A 86 12.70 0.40 -1.39
CA LYS A 86 11.37 0.53 -0.77
C LYS A 86 10.34 -0.42 -1.35
N LEU A 87 10.59 -1.01 -2.52
CA LEU A 87 9.72 -2.01 -3.12
C LEU A 87 9.72 -3.27 -2.24
N LEU A 88 8.54 -3.84 -1.98
CA LEU A 88 8.44 -5.10 -1.27
C LEU A 88 8.69 -6.26 -2.22
N GLU A 89 9.53 -7.19 -1.79
CA GLU A 89 9.69 -8.46 -2.49
C GLU A 89 8.47 -9.37 -2.20
N PRO A 90 8.10 -10.28 -3.13
CA PRO A 90 6.96 -11.19 -2.93
C PRO A 90 7.03 -12.00 -1.62
N ALA A 91 8.24 -12.40 -1.21
CA ALA A 91 8.47 -13.11 0.03
C ALA A 91 8.16 -12.24 1.27
N GLU A 92 8.50 -10.95 1.25
CA GLU A 92 8.21 -10.02 2.34
C GLU A 92 6.70 -9.75 2.46
N ILE A 93 6.01 -9.65 1.32
CA ILE A 93 4.55 -9.50 1.29
C ILE A 93 3.89 -10.72 1.95
N GLU A 94 4.31 -11.92 1.57
CA GLU A 94 3.76 -13.15 2.13
C GLU A 94 4.06 -13.28 3.62
N GLU A 95 5.30 -12.99 4.06
CA GLU A 95 5.67 -12.98 5.47
C GLU A 95 4.78 -12.02 6.30
N LYS A 96 4.55 -10.80 5.79
CA LYS A 96 3.70 -9.80 6.46
C LYS A 96 2.25 -10.27 6.55
N LYS A 97 1.69 -10.82 5.47
CA LYS A 97 0.34 -11.40 5.46
C LYS A 97 0.22 -12.58 6.43
N GLN A 98 1.23 -13.45 6.47
CA GLN A 98 1.27 -14.59 7.36
C GLN A 98 1.32 -14.16 8.84
N LYS A 99 2.03 -13.08 9.18
CA LYS A 99 2.03 -12.50 10.53
C LYS A 99 0.63 -12.06 10.97
N ILE A 100 -0.08 -11.33 10.10
CA ILE A 100 -1.47 -10.91 10.36
C ILE A 100 -2.36 -12.16 10.54
N ALA A 101 -2.30 -13.10 9.60
CA ALA A 101 -3.10 -14.32 9.66
C ALA A 101 -2.82 -15.17 10.92
N THR A 102 -1.56 -15.25 11.35
CA THR A 102 -1.16 -16.00 12.56
C THR A 102 -1.74 -15.35 13.81
N ALA A 103 -1.65 -14.03 13.95
CA ALA A 103 -2.23 -13.31 15.07
C ALA A 103 -3.77 -13.46 15.12
N LEU A 104 -4.44 -13.36 13.97
CA LEU A 104 -5.88 -13.62 13.87
C LEU A 104 -6.23 -15.06 14.26
N LYS A 105 -5.48 -16.05 13.80
CA LYS A 105 -5.68 -17.45 14.20
C LYS A 105 -5.45 -17.67 15.70
N LYS A 106 -4.48 -16.98 16.32
CA LYS A 106 -4.29 -17.01 17.78
C LYS A 106 -5.51 -16.41 18.50
N ALA A 107 -6.05 -15.29 18.02
CA ALA A 107 -7.26 -14.70 18.59
C ALA A 107 -8.47 -15.65 18.46
N VAL A 108 -8.67 -16.24 17.28
CA VAL A 108 -9.84 -17.09 17.01
C VAL A 108 -9.70 -18.47 17.67
N TYR A 109 -8.59 -19.18 17.49
CA TYR A 109 -8.44 -20.57 17.92
C TYR A 109 -7.63 -20.75 19.20
N GLY A 110 -6.95 -19.69 19.67
CA GLY A 110 -6.03 -19.77 20.80
C GLY A 110 -4.72 -20.47 20.45
N GLY A 111 -3.91 -20.72 21.49
CA GLY A 111 -2.65 -21.47 21.36
C GLY A 111 -1.64 -20.78 20.46
N GLN A 112 -0.99 -21.55 19.58
CA GLN A 112 0.09 -21.05 18.72
C GLN A 112 -0.41 -20.46 17.38
N GLY A 113 -1.71 -20.44 17.12
CA GLY A 113 -2.27 -19.89 15.86
C GLY A 113 -2.08 -20.80 14.64
N THR A 114 -1.76 -22.07 14.85
CA THR A 114 -1.58 -23.08 13.79
C THR A 114 -2.81 -23.97 13.58
N GLY A 115 -3.78 -23.92 14.49
CA GLY A 115 -5.02 -24.69 14.41
C GLY A 115 -5.97 -24.21 13.31
N ALA A 116 -6.91 -25.09 12.95
CA ALA A 116 -8.04 -24.79 12.07
C ALA A 116 -9.38 -24.78 12.83
N GLU A 117 -9.38 -25.22 14.09
CA GLU A 117 -10.54 -25.32 14.96
C GLU A 117 -10.17 -24.88 16.39
N PRO A 118 -11.13 -24.35 17.16
CA PRO A 118 -10.92 -24.00 18.56
C PRO A 118 -10.85 -25.26 19.43
N LYS A 119 -10.01 -25.20 20.47
CA LYS A 119 -9.85 -26.25 21.48
C LYS A 119 -10.02 -25.68 22.88
N LEU A 120 -10.43 -26.54 23.82
CA LEU A 120 -10.56 -26.21 25.24
C LEU A 120 -9.18 -26.12 25.91
N LEU A 121 -8.43 -25.05 25.65
CA LEU A 121 -7.04 -24.88 26.10
C LEU A 121 -6.86 -24.53 27.60
N GLY A 122 -7.96 -24.41 28.34
CA GLY A 122 -7.97 -24.07 29.77
C GLY A 122 -8.05 -25.31 30.65
N ALA A 123 -7.81 -25.15 31.95
CA ALA A 123 -7.84 -26.24 32.93
C ALA A 123 -9.26 -26.61 33.42
N GLY A 124 -10.31 -26.20 32.69
CA GLY A 124 -11.70 -26.51 33.03
C GLY A 124 -11.98 -28.02 32.96
N ALA A 125 -12.94 -28.47 33.76
CA ALA A 125 -13.42 -29.85 33.77
C ALA A 125 -14.81 -30.00 33.12
N ASP A 126 -15.54 -28.90 32.97
CA ASP A 126 -16.90 -28.85 32.44
C ASP A 126 -17.14 -27.55 31.66
N ARG A 127 -18.29 -27.47 30.97
CA ARG A 127 -18.70 -26.28 30.22
C ARG A 127 -18.67 -25.02 31.08
N ARG A 128 -19.17 -25.09 32.32
CA ARG A 128 -19.18 -23.97 33.27
C ARG A 128 -17.76 -23.47 33.57
N ALA A 129 -16.79 -24.35 33.74
CA ALA A 129 -15.40 -23.97 34.01
C ALA A 129 -14.70 -23.40 32.76
N HIS A 130 -15.06 -23.87 31.57
CA HIS A 130 -14.50 -23.35 30.30
C HIS A 130 -15.09 -22.02 29.87
N CYS A 131 -16.38 -21.80 30.14
CA CYS A 131 -17.15 -20.62 29.73
C CYS A 131 -17.30 -19.57 30.85
N GLY A 132 -17.13 -19.98 32.10
CA GLY A 132 -17.00 -19.11 33.27
C GLY A 132 -18.21 -19.08 34.21
N THR A 133 -18.04 -18.36 35.31
CA THR A 133 -19.04 -18.14 36.36
C THR A 133 -19.04 -16.68 36.82
N LYS A 134 -20.01 -16.27 37.65
CA LYS A 134 -20.04 -14.93 38.28
C LYS A 134 -18.75 -14.56 39.03
N ALA A 135 -17.99 -15.55 39.48
CA ALA A 135 -16.78 -15.35 40.27
C ALA A 135 -15.49 -15.51 39.46
N ALA A 136 -15.55 -16.03 38.22
CA ALA A 136 -14.35 -16.36 37.46
C ALA A 136 -14.60 -16.40 35.95
N ALA A 137 -13.70 -15.76 35.21
CA ALA A 137 -13.65 -15.82 33.77
C ALA A 137 -13.51 -17.26 33.24
N GLY A 138 -14.13 -17.53 32.09
CA GLY A 138 -14.05 -18.82 31.43
C GLY A 138 -12.60 -19.22 31.11
N SER A 139 -12.18 -20.39 31.59
CA SER A 139 -10.78 -20.83 31.47
C SER A 139 -10.32 -21.01 30.02
N SER A 140 -11.23 -21.31 29.10
CA SER A 140 -10.94 -21.41 27.65
C SER A 140 -11.56 -20.30 26.83
N ALA A 141 -12.74 -19.80 27.20
CA ALA A 141 -13.36 -18.67 26.50
C ALA A 141 -12.43 -17.44 26.48
N LYS A 142 -11.70 -17.17 27.58
CA LYS A 142 -10.73 -16.05 27.62
C LYS A 142 -9.54 -16.20 26.66
N LEU A 143 -9.28 -17.41 26.16
CA LEU A 143 -8.14 -17.73 25.31
C LEU A 143 -8.49 -17.79 23.82
N SER A 144 -9.76 -17.92 23.46
CA SER A 144 -10.19 -18.16 22.08
C SER A 144 -11.59 -17.58 21.83
N ILE A 145 -11.72 -16.77 20.77
CA ILE A 145 -13.02 -16.30 20.29
C ILE A 145 -13.87 -17.49 19.84
N GLY A 146 -13.30 -18.49 19.19
CA GLY A 146 -14.01 -19.69 18.76
C GLY A 146 -14.61 -20.47 19.94
N VAL A 147 -13.87 -20.64 21.05
CA VAL A 147 -14.44 -21.23 22.27
C VAL A 147 -15.48 -20.31 22.90
N THR A 148 -15.28 -19.00 22.89
CA THR A 148 -16.30 -18.03 23.35
C THR A 148 -17.60 -18.22 22.58
N ILE A 149 -17.55 -18.28 21.26
CA ILE A 149 -18.72 -18.54 20.40
C ILE A 149 -19.30 -19.92 20.72
N ALA A 150 -18.49 -20.96 20.87
CA ALA A 150 -18.98 -22.29 21.19
C ALA A 150 -19.68 -22.35 22.56
N CYS A 151 -19.24 -21.57 23.55
CA CYS A 151 -19.94 -21.41 24.82
C CYS A 151 -21.37 -20.89 24.67
N LEU A 152 -21.64 -20.07 23.64
CA LEU A 152 -22.97 -19.58 23.31
C LEU A 152 -23.74 -20.56 22.40
N CYS A 153 -23.08 -21.18 21.43
CA CYS A 153 -23.76 -21.82 20.31
C CYS A 153 -23.80 -23.35 20.38
N ALA A 154 -22.86 -23.99 21.07
CA ALA A 154 -22.78 -25.44 21.09
C ALA A 154 -23.91 -26.06 21.95
N SER A 155 -24.48 -27.15 21.45
CA SER A 155 -25.28 -28.08 22.23
C SER A 155 -24.40 -28.94 23.13
N GLY A 156 -24.84 -29.22 24.35
CA GLY A 156 -24.20 -30.22 25.23
C GLY A 156 -24.89 -31.57 25.14
N SER A 157 -24.61 -32.43 26.12
CA SER A 157 -25.15 -33.80 26.17
C SER A 157 -26.32 -33.95 27.15
N ASN A 158 -26.70 -32.88 27.85
CA ASN A 158 -27.70 -32.91 28.92
C ASN A 158 -28.89 -32.00 28.58
N SER A 159 -29.35 -31.20 29.54
CA SER A 159 -30.46 -30.24 29.36
C SER A 159 -30.16 -29.10 28.36
N ASP A 160 -28.96 -29.06 27.81
CA ASP A 160 -28.47 -28.13 26.80
C ASP A 160 -28.25 -28.80 25.43
N ASN A 161 -28.82 -29.99 25.20
CA ASN A 161 -28.61 -30.79 23.98
C ASN A 161 -29.32 -30.30 22.71
N SER A 162 -30.08 -29.21 22.81
CA SER A 162 -30.86 -28.61 21.72
C SER A 162 -30.69 -27.11 21.70
N ASN A 163 -29.45 -26.65 21.94
CA ASN A 163 -29.15 -25.23 22.03
C ASN A 163 -29.39 -24.52 20.69
N THR A 164 -30.32 -23.57 20.69
CA THR A 164 -30.70 -22.76 19.53
C THR A 164 -30.43 -21.27 19.76
N ALA A 165 -29.61 -20.92 20.75
CA ALA A 165 -29.33 -19.54 21.12
C ALA A 165 -28.70 -18.72 19.99
N CYS A 166 -27.89 -19.35 19.14
CA CYS A 166 -27.21 -18.66 18.02
C CYS A 166 -27.91 -18.82 16.67
N TYR A 167 -28.63 -19.93 16.45
CA TYR A 167 -29.29 -20.25 15.18
C TYR A 167 -30.43 -21.24 15.40
N LYS A 168 -31.35 -21.33 14.43
CA LYS A 168 -32.60 -22.09 14.55
C LYS A 168 -32.41 -23.59 14.72
N THR A 169 -31.33 -24.15 14.19
CA THR A 169 -31.06 -25.60 14.21
C THR A 169 -29.91 -25.90 15.16
N ALA A 170 -30.16 -26.64 16.24
CA ALA A 170 -29.13 -27.01 17.21
C ALA A 170 -27.94 -27.75 16.54
N THR A 171 -26.73 -27.55 17.06
CA THR A 171 -25.58 -28.39 16.66
C THR A 171 -25.70 -29.78 17.27
N THR A 172 -24.87 -30.69 16.77
CA THR A 172 -24.57 -31.94 17.47
C THR A 172 -24.02 -31.63 18.86
N SER A 173 -24.32 -32.53 19.80
CA SER A 173 -23.84 -32.47 21.17
C SER A 173 -22.32 -32.53 21.24
N GLN A 174 -21.72 -31.56 21.91
CA GLN A 174 -20.34 -31.63 22.38
C GLN A 174 -20.22 -32.74 23.43
N ALA A 175 -19.69 -33.89 23.02
CA ALA A 175 -19.62 -35.08 23.89
C ALA A 175 -18.70 -34.87 25.11
N SER A 176 -17.65 -34.04 24.99
CA SER A 176 -16.64 -33.83 26.03
C SER A 176 -16.31 -32.35 26.20
N TRP A 177 -16.35 -31.88 27.45
CA TRP A 177 -15.84 -30.58 27.87
C TRP A 177 -14.53 -30.71 28.66
N ALA A 178 -13.73 -31.75 28.38
CA ALA A 178 -12.43 -31.91 28.99
C ALA A 178 -11.37 -31.02 28.31
N SER A 179 -10.39 -30.58 29.09
CA SER A 179 -9.24 -29.83 28.58
C SER A 179 -8.58 -30.53 27.38
N GLY A 180 -8.23 -29.74 26.37
CA GLY A 180 -7.64 -30.18 25.10
C GLY A 180 -8.65 -30.68 24.06
N SER A 181 -9.92 -30.90 24.42
CA SER A 181 -10.95 -31.32 23.46
C SER A 181 -11.16 -30.25 22.38
N ALA A 182 -11.32 -30.69 21.14
CA ALA A 182 -11.75 -29.84 20.05
C ALA A 182 -13.25 -29.54 20.16
N MET A 183 -13.67 -28.38 19.63
CA MET A 183 -15.10 -28.06 19.53
C MET A 183 -15.75 -28.84 18.39
N THR A 184 -16.69 -29.70 18.75
CA THR A 184 -17.58 -30.42 17.83
C THR A 184 -18.40 -29.42 17.00
N ASP A 185 -18.64 -29.77 15.74
CA ASP A 185 -19.43 -28.97 14.79
C ASP A 185 -18.94 -27.52 14.59
N TRP A 186 -17.65 -27.26 14.81
CA TRP A 186 -17.08 -25.93 14.56
C TRP A 186 -17.32 -25.47 13.12
N ASP A 187 -17.23 -26.36 12.14
CA ASP A 187 -17.52 -26.02 10.73
C ASP A 187 -18.97 -25.56 10.52
N VAL A 188 -19.93 -26.14 11.27
CA VAL A 188 -21.34 -25.71 11.24
C VAL A 188 -21.48 -24.32 11.85
N ILE A 189 -20.84 -24.08 13.00
CA ILE A 189 -20.83 -22.76 13.65
C ILE A 189 -20.23 -21.70 12.72
N ALA A 190 -19.07 -21.99 12.13
CA ALA A 190 -18.36 -21.10 11.22
C ALA A 190 -19.18 -20.82 9.94
N ALA A 191 -19.86 -21.84 9.39
CA ALA A 191 -20.72 -21.68 8.23
C ALA A 191 -21.92 -20.77 8.50
N ASN A 192 -22.58 -20.93 9.66
CA ASN A 192 -23.68 -20.04 10.08
C ASN A 192 -23.17 -18.61 10.33
N CYS A 193 -21.99 -18.44 10.93
CA CYS A 193 -21.40 -17.11 11.09
C CYS A 193 -21.18 -16.41 9.74
N LYS A 194 -20.78 -17.16 8.71
CA LYS A 194 -20.56 -16.65 7.35
C LYS A 194 -21.86 -16.31 6.61
N SER A 195 -22.99 -16.93 6.95
CA SER A 195 -24.29 -16.56 6.36
C SER A 195 -24.87 -15.29 6.97
N GLU A 196 -24.61 -15.04 8.26
CA GLU A 196 -25.15 -13.89 8.99
C GLU A 196 -24.30 -12.62 8.84
N ALA A 197 -22.99 -12.76 8.58
CA ALA A 197 -22.08 -11.64 8.40
C ALA A 197 -21.41 -11.68 7.02
N ALA A 198 -21.45 -10.55 6.29
CA ALA A 198 -20.72 -10.42 5.05
C ALA A 198 -19.22 -10.69 5.30
N PRO A 199 -18.54 -11.48 4.46
CA PRO A 199 -17.13 -11.74 4.63
C PRO A 199 -16.35 -10.42 4.51
N HIS A 200 -15.56 -10.11 5.53
CA HIS A 200 -14.58 -9.05 5.46
C HIS A 200 -13.53 -9.43 4.41
N GLN A 201 -13.38 -8.60 3.38
CA GLN A 201 -12.41 -8.87 2.31
C GLN A 201 -10.98 -8.49 2.73
N THR A 202 -10.83 -7.65 3.74
CA THR A 202 -9.55 -7.16 4.25
C THR A 202 -9.55 -7.14 5.77
N ALA A 203 -8.35 -7.24 6.36
CA ALA A 203 -8.11 -7.06 7.78
C ALA A 203 -7.17 -5.86 7.96
N THR A 204 -7.71 -4.67 7.75
CA THR A 204 -6.93 -3.43 7.94
C THR A 204 -6.75 -3.11 9.43
N ALA A 205 -5.74 -2.30 9.76
CA ALA A 205 -5.50 -1.86 11.12
C ALA A 205 -6.71 -1.14 11.73
N GLN A 206 -7.34 -0.27 10.93
CA GLN A 206 -8.54 0.47 11.34
C GLN A 206 -9.72 -0.47 11.61
N GLU A 207 -9.99 -1.43 10.72
CA GLU A 207 -11.08 -2.39 10.88
C GLU A 207 -10.91 -3.23 12.15
N LEU A 208 -9.69 -3.70 12.41
CA LEU A 208 -9.38 -4.52 13.59
C LEU A 208 -9.54 -3.73 14.89
N ARG A 209 -9.03 -2.49 14.95
CA ARG A 209 -9.21 -1.61 16.13
C ARG A 209 -10.68 -1.25 16.36
N HIS A 210 -11.44 -1.02 15.28
CA HIS A 210 -12.88 -0.79 15.37
C HIS A 210 -13.64 -2.01 15.90
N LEU A 211 -13.28 -3.21 15.42
CA LEU A 211 -13.81 -4.46 15.92
C LEU A 211 -13.51 -4.64 17.41
N MET A 212 -12.28 -4.38 17.84
CA MET A 212 -11.90 -4.44 19.27
C MET A 212 -12.72 -3.48 20.12
N ASN A 213 -12.96 -2.25 19.64
CA ASN A 213 -13.82 -1.30 20.36
C ASN A 213 -15.25 -1.81 20.50
N LYS A 214 -15.83 -2.39 19.45
CA LYS A 214 -17.16 -3.02 19.51
C LYS A 214 -17.20 -4.19 20.49
N LEU A 215 -16.18 -5.05 20.49
CA LEU A 215 -16.07 -6.17 21.42
C LEU A 215 -15.91 -5.67 22.86
N ASN A 216 -15.16 -4.59 23.07
CA ASN A 216 -15.04 -3.96 24.38
C ASN A 216 -16.40 -3.41 24.83
N SER A 217 -17.10 -2.65 23.98
CA SER A 217 -18.45 -2.18 24.30
C SER A 217 -19.42 -3.32 24.63
N LEU A 218 -19.35 -4.44 23.90
CA LEU A 218 -20.16 -5.62 24.17
C LEU A 218 -19.86 -6.21 25.56
N LEU A 219 -18.60 -6.25 25.97
CA LEU A 219 -18.21 -6.72 27.31
C LEU A 219 -18.70 -5.80 28.43
N TYR A 220 -18.76 -4.49 28.19
CA TYR A 220 -19.25 -3.52 29.18
C TYR A 220 -20.76 -3.29 29.11
N GLU A 221 -21.46 -3.92 28.15
CA GLU A 221 -22.91 -3.83 28.05
C GLU A 221 -23.55 -4.58 29.23
N PRO A 222 -24.38 -3.92 30.06
CA PRO A 222 -25.08 -4.59 31.15
C PRO A 222 -25.98 -5.71 30.64
N LYS A 223 -25.86 -6.91 31.23
CA LYS A 223 -26.69 -8.09 30.92
C LYS A 223 -27.51 -8.53 32.14
N GLY A 224 -28.66 -9.15 31.85
CA GLY A 224 -29.61 -9.60 32.87
C GLY A 224 -30.24 -8.46 33.69
N ASN A 225 -31.09 -8.81 34.65
CA ASN A 225 -31.79 -7.80 35.48
C ASN A 225 -30.87 -7.14 36.52
N ASP A 226 -29.75 -7.80 36.87
CA ASP A 226 -28.76 -7.28 37.82
C ASP A 226 -27.78 -6.29 37.16
N GLY A 227 -27.86 -6.08 35.84
CA GLY A 227 -26.99 -5.16 35.10
C GLY A 227 -25.52 -5.59 35.12
N THR A 228 -25.23 -6.88 35.18
CA THR A 228 -23.86 -7.38 35.27
C THR A 228 -23.10 -7.19 33.96
N ILE A 229 -21.85 -6.74 34.05
CA ILE A 229 -20.94 -6.59 32.90
C ILE A 229 -19.96 -7.77 32.83
N GLY A 230 -19.27 -7.89 31.70
CA GLY A 230 -18.26 -8.92 31.44
C GLY A 230 -18.83 -10.18 30.79
N TYR A 231 -20.05 -10.13 30.25
CA TYR A 231 -20.74 -11.26 29.64
C TYR A 231 -20.92 -11.05 28.14
N ILE A 232 -20.70 -12.12 27.38
CA ILE A 232 -21.16 -12.27 26.00
C ILE A 232 -22.25 -13.34 25.99
N GLY A 233 -23.41 -13.02 25.43
CA GLY A 233 -24.65 -13.78 25.62
C GLY A 233 -25.54 -13.12 26.67
N ASN A 234 -26.68 -13.75 26.99
CA ASN A 234 -27.67 -13.18 27.91
C ASN A 234 -27.94 -14.16 29.06
N PRO A 235 -27.09 -14.17 30.11
CA PRO A 235 -27.43 -14.85 31.35
C PRO A 235 -28.72 -14.29 31.94
N ASP A 236 -29.55 -15.15 32.53
CA ASP A 236 -30.80 -14.73 33.17
C ASP A 236 -30.51 -14.06 34.53
N SER A 237 -31.54 -13.65 35.28
CA SER A 237 -31.36 -13.12 36.65
C SER A 237 -31.55 -14.19 37.73
N GLY A 238 -30.63 -14.28 38.69
CA GLY A 238 -30.71 -15.21 39.85
C GLY A 238 -29.35 -15.75 40.32
N ASN A 239 -29.29 -16.39 41.49
CA ASN A 239 -28.02 -16.91 42.05
C ASN A 239 -27.34 -17.98 41.19
N GLY A 240 -28.10 -18.76 40.42
CA GLY A 240 -27.59 -19.74 39.45
C GLY A 240 -27.30 -19.15 38.06
N ALA A 241 -27.69 -17.90 37.83
CA ALA A 241 -27.90 -17.38 36.49
C ALA A 241 -26.64 -16.90 35.76
N ALA A 242 -25.49 -17.00 36.42
CA ALA A 242 -24.22 -16.51 35.90
C ALA A 242 -23.20 -17.63 35.62
N ALA A 243 -23.62 -18.89 35.73
CA ALA A 243 -22.79 -20.07 35.53
C ALA A 243 -22.95 -20.56 34.10
N CYS A 244 -22.30 -19.88 33.15
CA CYS A 244 -22.37 -20.10 31.70
C CYS A 244 -22.19 -21.58 31.30
N SER A 245 -23.26 -22.35 31.43
CA SER A 245 -23.24 -23.82 31.41
C SER A 245 -24.10 -24.36 30.30
N GLY A 246 -24.76 -23.49 29.52
CA GLY A 246 -25.73 -23.87 28.50
C GLY A 246 -27.07 -24.31 29.07
N ASN A 247 -27.19 -24.57 30.38
CA ASN A 247 -28.43 -25.00 30.98
C ASN A 247 -29.43 -23.84 31.09
N HIS A 248 -30.60 -23.99 30.49
CA HIS A 248 -31.70 -23.02 30.56
C HIS A 248 -32.41 -23.01 31.92
N THR A 249 -32.08 -23.92 32.83
CA THR A 249 -32.63 -23.99 34.19
C THR A 249 -31.92 -23.00 35.10
N ALA A 250 -32.68 -22.32 35.97
CA ALA A 250 -32.16 -21.40 37.00
C ALA A 250 -31.24 -20.29 36.46
N GLY A 251 -31.42 -19.97 35.17
CA GLY A 251 -30.79 -18.87 34.46
C GLY A 251 -29.35 -19.08 33.97
N ALA A 252 -28.78 -20.29 34.13
CA ALA A 252 -27.35 -20.54 33.95
C ALA A 252 -26.84 -20.37 32.49
N GLY A 253 -27.74 -20.38 31.50
CA GLY A 253 -27.63 -19.71 30.20
C GLY A 253 -26.50 -20.16 29.26
N ALA A 254 -26.71 -19.91 27.97
CA ALA A 254 -25.66 -19.99 26.97
C ALA A 254 -24.93 -18.63 26.90
N CYS A 255 -23.76 -18.56 27.54
CA CYS A 255 -22.95 -17.34 27.63
C CYS A 255 -21.47 -17.66 27.76
N ALA A 256 -20.64 -16.62 27.74
CA ALA A 256 -19.26 -16.65 28.21
C ALA A 256 -19.03 -15.42 29.10
N THR A 257 -18.27 -15.59 30.18
CA THR A 257 -17.94 -14.49 31.09
C THR A 257 -16.44 -14.29 31.25
N PHE A 258 -16.08 -13.03 31.44
CA PHE A 258 -14.73 -12.50 31.56
C PHE A 258 -14.56 -11.71 32.86
N THR A 259 -15.43 -11.91 33.84
CA THR A 259 -15.35 -11.24 35.14
C THR A 259 -14.21 -11.81 35.99
N SER A 260 -13.42 -10.95 36.63
CA SER A 260 -12.42 -11.32 37.66
C SER A 260 -12.88 -11.04 39.08
N ALA A 261 -13.86 -10.15 39.24
CA ALA A 261 -14.56 -9.83 40.47
C ALA A 261 -15.91 -9.18 40.12
N ALA A 262 -16.72 -8.85 41.12
CA ALA A 262 -17.96 -8.10 40.91
C ALA A 262 -17.67 -6.81 40.12
N ASN A 263 -18.38 -6.63 39.00
CA ASN A 263 -18.25 -5.48 38.09
C ASN A 263 -16.80 -5.20 37.61
N THR A 264 -15.94 -6.21 37.60
CA THR A 264 -14.55 -6.09 37.13
C THR A 264 -14.31 -7.09 36.01
N ILE A 265 -13.86 -6.59 34.87
CA ILE A 265 -13.60 -7.40 33.66
C ILE A 265 -12.09 -7.65 33.56
N ALA A 266 -11.71 -8.92 33.42
CA ALA A 266 -10.40 -9.28 32.93
C ALA A 266 -10.47 -9.39 31.40
N LEU A 267 -9.80 -8.48 30.70
CA LEU A 267 -9.78 -8.51 29.24
C LEU A 267 -9.26 -9.87 28.74
N PRO A 268 -10.00 -10.55 27.84
CA PRO A 268 -9.58 -11.81 27.25
C PRO A 268 -8.23 -11.68 26.52
N THR A 269 -7.44 -12.76 26.51
CA THR A 269 -6.13 -12.80 25.83
C THR A 269 -6.24 -12.56 24.32
N TRP A 270 -7.37 -12.92 23.71
CA TRP A 270 -7.61 -12.66 22.29
C TRP A 270 -7.70 -11.15 21.96
N PHE A 271 -7.91 -10.23 22.91
CA PHE A 271 -7.74 -8.79 22.66
C PHE A 271 -6.29 -8.44 22.32
N THR A 272 -5.33 -9.00 23.06
CA THR A 272 -3.90 -8.80 22.78
C THR A 272 -3.54 -9.32 21.38
N GLU A 273 -4.09 -10.47 20.99
CA GLU A 273 -3.81 -11.04 19.67
C GLU A 273 -4.49 -10.26 18.53
N LEU A 274 -5.67 -9.66 18.78
CA LEU A 274 -6.28 -8.72 17.83
C LEU A 274 -5.45 -7.43 17.68
N GLU A 275 -4.87 -6.89 18.77
CA GLU A 275 -3.97 -5.74 18.69
C GLU A 275 -2.67 -6.09 17.94
N ASN A 276 -2.12 -7.29 18.16
CA ASN A 276 -0.98 -7.79 17.41
C ASN A 276 -1.29 -7.86 15.90
N ALA A 277 -2.49 -8.33 15.54
CA ALA A 277 -2.95 -8.36 14.15
C ALA A 277 -3.09 -6.94 13.58
N ALA A 278 -3.68 -6.01 14.35
CA ALA A 278 -3.84 -4.61 13.93
C ALA A 278 -2.51 -3.91 13.71
N THR A 279 -1.54 -4.11 14.62
CA THR A 279 -0.18 -3.58 14.49
C THR A 279 0.55 -4.17 13.28
N ALA A 280 0.41 -5.47 13.04
CA ALA A 280 0.98 -6.12 11.86
C ALA A 280 0.35 -5.60 10.55
N ALA A 281 -0.96 -5.35 10.54
CA ALA A 281 -1.67 -4.76 9.42
C ALA A 281 -1.19 -3.32 9.15
N GLU A 282 -1.03 -2.50 10.20
CA GLU A 282 -0.53 -1.12 10.07
C GLU A 282 0.88 -1.09 9.45
N HIS A 283 1.77 -1.97 9.92
CA HIS A 283 3.11 -2.09 9.32
C HIS A 283 3.10 -2.58 7.87
N TYR A 284 2.12 -3.39 7.47
CA TYR A 284 1.95 -3.79 6.08
C TYR A 284 1.43 -2.63 5.22
N GLU A 285 0.40 -1.92 5.69
CA GLU A 285 -0.18 -0.76 5.03
C GLU A 285 0.85 0.36 4.81
N GLN A 286 1.65 0.68 5.83
CA GLN A 286 2.74 1.67 5.71
C GLN A 286 3.74 1.29 4.62
N ARG A 287 4.18 0.02 4.59
CA ARG A 287 5.14 -0.45 3.58
C ARG A 287 4.53 -0.51 2.18
N ALA A 288 3.26 -0.89 2.07
CA ALA A 288 2.54 -0.86 0.79
C ALA A 288 2.42 0.58 0.25
N GLN A 289 2.15 1.57 1.12
CA GLN A 289 2.11 2.98 0.74
C GLN A 289 3.48 3.51 0.32
N GLU A 290 4.55 3.14 1.04
CA GLU A 290 5.92 3.48 0.68
C GLU A 290 6.32 2.88 -0.67
N GLN A 291 5.93 1.63 -0.94
CA GLN A 291 6.13 0.99 -2.23
C GLN A 291 5.37 1.71 -3.32
N ALA A 292 4.07 1.99 -3.17
CA ALA A 292 3.29 2.70 -4.17
C ALA A 292 3.87 4.09 -4.50
N THR A 293 4.36 4.79 -3.47
CA THR A 293 5.06 6.07 -3.65
C THR A 293 6.39 5.90 -4.40
N ALA A 294 7.16 4.86 -4.07
CA ALA A 294 8.41 4.55 -4.75
C ALA A 294 8.18 4.15 -6.22
N GLU A 295 7.15 3.36 -6.51
CA GLU A 295 6.74 2.99 -7.87
C GLU A 295 6.39 4.22 -8.70
N ALA A 296 5.55 5.11 -8.16
CA ALA A 296 5.20 6.36 -8.84
C ALA A 296 6.42 7.26 -9.10
N MET A 297 7.34 7.34 -8.13
CA MET A 297 8.60 8.06 -8.32
C MET A 297 9.47 7.42 -9.40
N ILE A 298 9.58 6.08 -9.41
CA ILE A 298 10.35 5.35 -10.42
C ILE A 298 9.76 5.60 -11.82
N GLU A 299 8.43 5.55 -11.97
CA GLU A 299 7.75 5.82 -13.23
C GLU A 299 8.02 7.25 -13.73
N ALA A 300 7.83 8.25 -12.87
CA ALA A 300 8.09 9.65 -13.22
C ALA A 300 9.57 9.91 -13.58
N LEU A 301 10.50 9.29 -12.87
CA LEU A 301 11.93 9.40 -13.15
C LEU A 301 12.29 8.70 -14.47
N ASN A 302 11.65 7.57 -14.79
CA ASN A 302 11.83 6.86 -16.05
C ASN A 302 11.35 7.70 -17.24
N GLU A 303 10.18 8.32 -17.15
CA GLU A 303 9.68 9.24 -18.19
C GLU A 303 10.60 10.44 -18.39
N THR A 304 11.08 11.03 -17.29
CA THR A 304 12.04 12.15 -17.32
C THR A 304 13.34 11.73 -18.02
N LEU A 305 13.83 10.53 -17.74
CA LEU A 305 15.04 9.98 -18.34
C LEU A 305 14.87 9.75 -19.83
N ALA A 306 13.74 9.17 -20.24
CA ALA A 306 13.42 8.94 -21.65
C ALA A 306 13.34 10.26 -22.44
N ALA A 307 12.67 11.28 -21.88
CA ALA A 307 12.60 12.61 -22.49
C ALA A 307 13.99 13.27 -22.59
N ALA A 308 14.79 13.20 -21.53
CA ALA A 308 16.14 13.74 -21.50
C ALA A 308 17.08 13.05 -22.51
N LEU A 309 16.97 11.73 -22.67
CA LEU A 309 17.71 10.99 -23.69
C LEU A 309 17.25 11.33 -25.10
N HIS A 310 15.94 11.53 -25.33
CA HIS A 310 15.43 11.95 -26.63
C HIS A 310 15.97 13.32 -27.05
N ILE A 311 16.19 14.25 -26.11
CA ILE A 311 16.84 15.54 -26.40
C ILE A 311 18.27 15.34 -26.96
N THR A 312 19.01 14.30 -26.52
CA THR A 312 20.35 14.02 -27.04
C THR A 312 20.38 13.53 -28.49
N THR A 313 19.25 13.01 -28.99
CA THR A 313 19.17 12.46 -30.35
C THR A 313 18.71 13.51 -31.38
N LEU A 314 18.19 14.66 -30.93
CA LEU A 314 17.79 15.76 -31.80
C LEU A 314 19.02 16.42 -32.47
N PRO A 315 18.91 16.84 -33.74
CA PRO A 315 19.94 17.63 -34.42
C PRO A 315 20.23 18.94 -33.66
N LYS A 316 21.51 19.36 -33.66
CA LYS A 316 21.98 20.60 -32.99
C LYS A 316 21.24 21.86 -33.45
N GLU A 317 20.68 21.83 -34.66
CA GLU A 317 19.89 22.91 -35.28
C GLU A 317 18.44 22.96 -34.78
N ALA A 318 17.88 21.84 -34.30
CA ALA A 318 16.55 21.79 -33.67
C ALA A 318 16.61 22.28 -32.20
N THR A 319 17.76 22.14 -31.54
CA THR A 319 17.96 22.58 -30.16
C THR A 319 18.16 24.08 -30.03
N THR A 320 18.65 24.80 -31.05
CA THR A 320 18.78 26.27 -31.02
C THR A 320 17.44 27.00 -31.16
N GLY A 321 16.45 26.40 -31.84
CA GLY A 321 15.06 26.88 -31.83
C GLY A 321 14.35 26.62 -30.49
N ALA A 322 14.53 25.43 -29.93
CA ALA A 322 13.91 25.04 -28.65
C ALA A 322 14.57 25.69 -27.41
N THR A 323 15.86 26.00 -27.43
CA THR A 323 16.54 26.67 -26.31
C THR A 323 16.19 28.16 -26.18
N LYS A 324 15.84 28.86 -27.26
CA LYS A 324 15.28 30.22 -27.15
C LYS A 324 13.84 30.23 -26.61
N ALA A 325 13.03 29.21 -26.89
CA ALA A 325 11.69 29.08 -26.33
C ALA A 325 11.71 28.58 -24.87
N ALA A 326 12.55 27.59 -24.55
CA ALA A 326 12.68 27.03 -23.20
C ALA A 326 13.44 27.96 -22.24
N ALA A 327 14.47 28.69 -22.69
CA ALA A 327 15.11 29.72 -21.86
C ALA A 327 14.16 30.91 -21.60
N LYS A 328 13.25 31.22 -22.53
CA LYS A 328 12.21 32.23 -22.33
C LYS A 328 11.13 31.74 -21.37
N GLN A 329 10.70 30.48 -21.45
CA GLN A 329 9.73 29.88 -20.51
C GLN A 329 10.29 29.72 -19.08
N ILE A 330 11.52 29.22 -18.90
CA ILE A 330 12.15 29.05 -17.58
C ILE A 330 12.49 30.41 -16.92
N SER A 331 12.85 31.43 -17.71
CA SER A 331 13.03 32.79 -17.17
C SER A 331 11.69 33.42 -16.79
N THR A 332 10.62 33.26 -17.59
CA THR A 332 9.28 33.77 -17.23
C THR A 332 8.63 33.03 -16.06
N SER A 333 8.86 31.73 -15.87
CA SER A 333 8.26 30.98 -14.74
C SER A 333 8.91 31.38 -13.42
N LYS A 334 10.25 31.50 -13.38
CA LYS A 334 10.97 31.99 -12.20
C LYS A 334 10.67 33.46 -11.90
N LEU A 335 10.54 34.31 -12.91
CA LEU A 335 10.12 35.72 -12.74
C LEU A 335 8.70 35.83 -12.17
N LYS A 336 7.74 35.03 -12.67
CA LYS A 336 6.35 35.05 -12.18
C LYS A 336 6.19 34.43 -10.78
N GLN A 337 6.98 33.41 -10.45
CA GLN A 337 7.05 32.91 -9.07
C GLN A 337 7.64 33.96 -8.12
N GLN A 338 8.68 34.69 -8.54
CA GLN A 338 9.23 35.80 -7.75
C GLN A 338 8.24 36.97 -7.61
N GLU A 339 7.43 37.26 -8.64
CA GLU A 339 6.38 38.28 -8.56
C GLU A 339 5.24 37.85 -7.63
N ALA A 340 4.77 36.60 -7.73
CA ALA A 340 3.74 36.06 -6.85
C ALA A 340 4.22 35.97 -5.38
N GLU A 341 5.49 35.59 -5.17
CA GLU A 341 6.13 35.60 -3.86
C GLU A 341 6.20 37.03 -3.31
N LYS A 342 6.63 38.02 -4.11
CA LYS A 342 6.62 39.44 -3.70
C LYS A 342 5.22 39.94 -3.38
N GLU A 343 4.21 39.47 -4.10
CA GLU A 343 2.81 39.83 -3.87
C GLU A 343 2.29 39.28 -2.52
N CYS A 344 2.57 38.01 -2.20
CA CYS A 344 2.28 37.42 -0.88
C CYS A 344 2.96 38.22 0.25
N ASN A 345 4.26 38.49 0.10
CA ASN A 345 5.05 39.19 1.11
C ASN A 345 4.60 40.65 1.29
N THR A 346 4.18 41.33 0.22
CA THR A 346 3.78 42.76 0.28
C THR A 346 2.35 42.95 0.78
N LYS A 347 1.43 42.06 0.39
CA LYS A 347 -0.01 42.16 0.72
C LYS A 347 -0.37 41.48 2.04
N GLY A 348 0.32 40.40 2.42
CA GLY A 348 0.11 39.73 3.70
C GLY A 348 1.05 40.22 4.80
N LYS A 349 2.27 40.66 4.44
CA LYS A 349 3.34 41.08 5.36
C LYS A 349 3.48 40.09 6.53
N ASP A 350 3.55 40.61 7.76
CA ASP A 350 3.64 39.83 8.99
C ASP A 350 2.29 39.58 9.67
N LYS A 351 1.19 39.86 8.98
CA LYS A 351 -0.16 39.76 9.54
C LYS A 351 -0.83 38.49 9.05
N GLN A 352 -1.14 37.59 9.97
CA GLN A 352 -1.79 36.32 9.68
C GLN A 352 -3.15 36.51 8.98
N ASP A 353 -3.97 37.46 9.46
CA ASP A 353 -5.32 37.69 8.92
C ASP A 353 -5.31 38.25 7.49
N GLU A 354 -4.29 39.04 7.13
CA GLU A 354 -4.10 39.54 5.76
C GLU A 354 -3.54 38.44 4.85
N CYS A 355 -2.63 37.60 5.36
CA CYS A 355 -2.11 36.44 4.62
C CYS A 355 -3.19 35.37 4.36
N ASP A 356 -4.09 35.15 5.32
CA ASP A 356 -5.15 34.15 5.21
C ASP A 356 -6.15 34.48 4.09
N LYS A 357 -6.38 35.78 3.83
CA LYS A 357 -7.19 36.24 2.67
C LYS A 357 -6.51 35.96 1.32
N LEU A 358 -5.21 35.68 1.33
CA LEU A 358 -4.40 35.38 0.14
C LEU A 358 -4.16 33.88 -0.05
N LYS A 359 -4.69 33.01 0.82
CA LYS A 359 -4.70 31.55 0.62
C LYS A 359 -5.26 31.11 -0.74
N PRO A 360 -6.33 31.71 -1.28
CA PRO A 360 -6.82 31.39 -2.63
C PRO A 360 -5.83 31.71 -3.75
N GLN A 361 -4.86 32.60 -3.49
CA GLN A 361 -3.78 32.96 -4.40
C GLN A 361 -2.52 32.10 -4.17
N GLY A 362 -2.59 31.14 -3.24
CA GLY A 362 -1.50 30.22 -2.91
C GLY A 362 -0.53 30.78 -1.86
N CYS A 363 -0.87 31.83 -1.11
CA CYS A 363 -0.02 32.32 -0.03
C CYS A 363 -0.28 31.57 1.30
N VAL A 364 0.78 31.36 2.09
CA VAL A 364 0.73 30.69 3.39
C VAL A 364 1.49 31.51 4.43
N PHE A 365 0.92 31.57 5.64
CA PHE A 365 1.55 32.26 6.76
C PHE A 365 2.55 31.35 7.48
N ASN A 366 3.80 31.79 7.56
CA ASN A 366 4.88 31.17 8.31
C ASN A 366 5.29 32.07 9.48
N PRO A 367 4.91 31.73 10.73
CA PRO A 367 5.22 32.55 11.91
C PRO A 367 6.73 32.59 12.23
N LYS A 368 7.54 31.70 11.64
CA LYS A 368 9.00 31.67 11.77
C LYS A 368 9.74 32.45 10.67
N GLY A 369 9.02 33.16 9.79
CA GLY A 369 9.62 33.99 8.73
C GLY A 369 10.25 35.29 9.26
N ASP A 370 11.16 35.84 8.46
CA ASP A 370 11.77 37.16 8.72
C ASP A 370 10.71 38.28 8.74
N GLU A 371 11.01 39.39 9.40
CA GLU A 371 10.13 40.57 9.39
C GLU A 371 9.84 41.05 7.95
N GLY A 372 8.56 41.24 7.66
CA GLY A 372 8.02 41.55 6.34
C GLY A 372 7.87 40.35 5.39
N LYS A 373 8.19 39.13 5.83
CA LYS A 373 8.20 37.91 5.01
C LYS A 373 7.51 36.71 5.65
N LYS A 374 6.63 36.92 6.63
CA LYS A 374 5.87 35.82 7.23
C LYS A 374 4.72 35.34 6.36
N CYS A 375 4.39 36.01 5.24
CA CYS A 375 3.42 35.53 4.26
C CYS A 375 4.09 35.19 2.93
N THR A 376 4.31 33.90 2.68
CA THR A 376 5.11 33.40 1.54
C THR A 376 4.27 32.57 0.58
N LEU A 377 4.71 32.38 -0.67
CA LEU A 377 4.00 31.52 -1.62
C LEU A 377 4.19 30.04 -1.24
N SER A 378 3.09 29.29 -1.18
CA SER A 378 3.08 27.85 -0.92
C SER A 378 3.60 27.06 -2.12
N GLU A 379 3.96 25.79 -1.92
CA GLU A 379 4.39 24.91 -3.01
C GLU A 379 3.28 24.71 -4.05
N GLU A 380 2.03 24.62 -3.63
CA GLU A 380 0.87 24.58 -4.52
C GLU A 380 0.72 25.89 -5.31
N GLY A 381 0.97 27.04 -4.66
CA GLY A 381 1.00 28.35 -5.30
C GLY A 381 2.09 28.48 -6.36
N LYS A 382 3.28 27.91 -6.10
CA LYS A 382 4.41 27.86 -7.06
C LYS A 382 4.07 27.04 -8.30
N ILE A 383 3.40 25.89 -8.12
CA ILE A 383 2.94 25.02 -9.21
C ILE A 383 1.83 25.71 -10.02
N ALA A 384 0.90 26.40 -9.36
CA ALA A 384 -0.18 27.13 -10.03
C ALA A 384 0.35 28.34 -10.85
N ALA A 385 1.36 29.04 -10.33
CA ALA A 385 2.03 30.13 -11.04
C ALA A 385 2.77 29.64 -12.30
N GLU A 386 3.35 28.44 -12.25
CA GLU A 386 3.96 27.78 -13.41
C GLU A 386 2.91 27.41 -14.48
N LYS A 387 1.78 26.83 -14.08
CA LYS A 387 0.70 26.46 -15.02
C LYS A 387 0.07 27.66 -15.74
N LYS A 388 0.02 28.84 -15.10
CA LYS A 388 -0.43 30.09 -15.77
C LYS A 388 0.54 30.59 -16.85
N ALA A 389 1.78 30.10 -16.90
CA ALA A 389 2.75 30.44 -17.93
C ALA A 389 2.57 29.65 -19.25
N GLU A 390 1.66 28.67 -19.30
CA GLU A 390 1.45 27.78 -20.45
C GLU A 390 0.33 28.21 -21.43
N LYS A 391 -0.27 29.41 -21.30
CA LYS A 391 -1.19 29.89 -22.36
C LYS A 391 -0.42 30.17 -23.66
N PRO A 392 -0.75 29.52 -24.78
CA PRO A 392 -0.05 29.78 -26.04
C PRO A 392 -0.52 31.11 -26.63
N THR A 393 0.44 31.96 -26.99
CA THR A 393 0.26 33.02 -27.98
C THR A 393 -0.07 32.41 -29.34
N GLU A 394 -1.04 33.03 -30.02
CA GLU A 394 -1.60 32.64 -31.32
C GLU A 394 -0.53 32.32 -32.38
N GLY A 395 -0.73 31.19 -33.09
CA GLY A 395 0.05 30.86 -34.29
C GLY A 395 0.67 29.46 -34.33
N ALA A 396 -0.03 28.40 -33.92
CA ALA A 396 0.31 27.03 -34.31
C ALA A 396 -0.97 26.19 -34.45
N LYS A 397 -1.12 25.46 -35.57
CA LYS A 397 -2.31 24.66 -35.89
C LYS A 397 -2.65 23.66 -34.76
N PRO A 398 -3.93 23.41 -34.47
CA PRO A 398 -4.33 22.67 -33.28
C PRO A 398 -3.89 21.20 -33.37
N GLY A 399 -3.13 20.75 -32.38
CA GLY A 399 -3.04 19.31 -32.06
C GLY A 399 -4.40 18.83 -31.57
N VAL A 400 -4.85 17.70 -32.09
CA VAL A 400 -6.22 17.20 -31.87
C VAL A 400 -6.36 16.68 -30.43
N ASN A 401 -7.28 17.25 -29.64
CA ASN A 401 -7.45 16.92 -28.23
C ASN A 401 -8.39 15.72 -28.03
N CYS A 402 -7.84 14.51 -28.13
CA CYS A 402 -8.57 13.26 -27.92
C CYS A 402 -9.21 13.19 -26.51
N SER A 403 -8.56 13.74 -25.50
CA SER A 403 -8.99 13.65 -24.08
C SER A 403 -10.28 14.42 -23.77
N SER A 404 -10.75 15.25 -24.69
CA SER A 404 -12.02 15.98 -24.56
C SER A 404 -13.26 15.17 -24.95
N HIS A 405 -13.08 13.99 -25.53
CA HIS A 405 -14.17 13.12 -25.95
C HIS A 405 -14.50 12.09 -24.86
N THR A 406 -15.73 12.16 -24.34
CA THR A 406 -16.20 11.34 -23.22
C THR A 406 -17.03 10.13 -23.68
N THR A 407 -17.18 9.90 -24.98
CA THR A 407 -17.84 8.71 -25.53
C THR A 407 -16.98 8.05 -26.59
N LYS A 408 -17.15 6.74 -26.75
CA LYS A 408 -16.40 5.94 -27.73
C LYS A 408 -16.64 6.41 -29.16
N GLU A 409 -17.89 6.74 -29.50
CA GLU A 409 -18.27 7.19 -30.84
C GLU A 409 -17.61 8.53 -31.16
N THR A 410 -17.62 9.48 -30.21
CA THR A 410 -17.02 10.81 -30.43
C THR A 410 -15.49 10.75 -30.43
N CYS A 411 -14.90 9.83 -29.68
CA CYS A 411 -13.46 9.55 -29.68
C CYS A 411 -12.98 8.97 -31.01
N GLU A 412 -13.73 8.01 -31.56
CA GLU A 412 -13.33 7.30 -32.76
C GLU A 412 -13.69 8.02 -34.06
N ALA A 413 -14.55 9.04 -34.00
CA ALA A 413 -14.93 9.89 -35.13
C ALA A 413 -14.01 11.09 -35.33
N VAL A 414 -12.97 11.23 -34.51
CA VAL A 414 -12.04 12.36 -34.56
C VAL A 414 -11.28 12.38 -35.90
N PRO A 415 -11.45 13.44 -36.72
CA PRO A 415 -10.81 13.52 -38.03
C PRO A 415 -9.34 13.91 -37.92
N GLY A 416 -8.49 13.25 -38.70
CA GLY A 416 -7.07 13.58 -38.86
C GLY A 416 -6.26 12.43 -39.44
N THR A 417 -4.99 12.69 -39.74
CA THR A 417 -4.07 11.69 -40.29
C THR A 417 -3.59 10.76 -39.17
N PRO A 418 -3.89 9.44 -39.20
CA PRO A 418 -3.40 8.51 -38.19
C PRO A 418 -1.86 8.39 -38.25
N PRO A 419 -1.17 8.21 -37.11
CA PRO A 419 0.24 7.88 -37.11
C PRO A 419 0.50 6.51 -37.78
N THR A 420 1.69 6.33 -38.36
CA THR A 420 2.09 5.17 -39.17
C THR A 420 1.79 3.85 -38.46
N GLY A 421 0.96 2.98 -39.06
CA GLY A 421 0.59 1.68 -38.51
C GLY A 421 -0.70 1.64 -37.69
N LYS A 422 -1.49 2.72 -37.67
CA LYS A 422 -2.81 2.77 -37.02
C LYS A 422 -3.91 3.24 -37.97
N ALA A 423 -5.15 2.85 -37.67
CA ALA A 423 -6.32 3.20 -38.48
C ALA A 423 -6.98 4.54 -38.08
N LYS A 424 -6.76 5.05 -36.86
CA LYS A 424 -7.43 6.25 -36.30
C LYS A 424 -6.47 7.09 -35.45
N VAL A 425 -6.78 8.38 -35.29
CA VAL A 425 -5.99 9.38 -34.52
C VAL A 425 -6.17 9.19 -33.00
N CYS A 426 -7.41 9.00 -32.54
CA CYS A 426 -7.74 8.75 -31.14
C CYS A 426 -8.30 7.32 -30.96
N GLY A 427 -8.08 6.72 -29.79
CA GLY A 427 -8.55 5.38 -29.45
C GLY A 427 -9.20 5.31 -28.06
N TRP A 428 -10.25 4.50 -27.93
CA TRP A 428 -10.99 4.31 -26.68
C TRP A 428 -10.42 3.17 -25.84
N ILE A 429 -9.88 3.48 -24.64
CA ILE A 429 -9.19 2.51 -23.78
C ILE A 429 -9.50 2.82 -22.31
N GLU A 430 -9.94 1.81 -21.54
CA GLU A 430 -10.28 1.93 -20.11
C GLU A 430 -11.26 3.09 -19.85
N ASP A 431 -12.35 3.12 -20.62
CA ASP A 431 -13.41 4.14 -20.55
C ASP A 431 -12.97 5.59 -20.74
N LYS A 432 -11.82 5.80 -21.40
CA LYS A 432 -11.31 7.13 -21.74
C LYS A 432 -10.78 7.17 -23.18
N CYS A 433 -10.96 8.31 -23.82
CA CYS A 433 -10.38 8.58 -25.13
C CYS A 433 -8.91 9.02 -25.00
N LYS A 434 -7.99 8.29 -25.63
CA LYS A 434 -6.55 8.53 -25.57
C LYS A 434 -5.98 8.77 -26.98
N ASP A 435 -4.92 9.56 -27.06
CA ASP A 435 -4.18 9.79 -28.31
C ASP A 435 -3.39 8.53 -28.71
N SER A 436 -3.47 8.13 -29.98
CA SER A 436 -2.80 6.92 -30.46
C SER A 436 -1.27 7.00 -30.42
N SER A 437 -0.71 8.21 -30.37
CA SER A 437 0.71 8.49 -30.17
C SER A 437 1.21 8.04 -28.78
N ILE A 438 0.36 8.12 -27.75
CA ILE A 438 0.69 7.68 -26.37
C ILE A 438 0.82 6.15 -26.30
N LEU A 439 0.13 5.41 -27.18
CA LEU A 439 0.15 3.95 -27.21
C LEU A 439 1.45 3.37 -27.76
N VAL A 440 2.14 4.10 -28.64
CA VAL A 440 3.46 3.70 -29.17
C VAL A 440 4.51 3.72 -28.04
N ASN A 441 4.36 4.60 -27.05
CA ASN A 441 5.28 4.68 -25.91
C ASN A 441 5.02 3.65 -24.81
N LYS A 442 3.78 3.12 -24.66
CA LYS A 442 3.49 2.13 -23.60
C LYS A 442 4.00 0.71 -23.90
N HIS A 443 4.00 0.29 -25.17
CA HIS A 443 4.59 -1.00 -25.54
C HIS A 443 6.12 -1.00 -25.52
N PHE A 444 6.74 0.17 -25.59
CA PHE A 444 8.19 0.29 -25.42
C PHE A 444 8.60 0.36 -23.93
N ALA A 445 7.71 0.74 -23.01
CA ALA A 445 8.07 1.08 -21.63
C ALA A 445 7.93 -0.05 -20.58
N LEU A 446 7.04 -1.04 -20.74
CA LEU A 446 6.66 -1.89 -19.60
C LEU A 446 7.41 -3.23 -19.45
N SER A 447 7.96 -3.84 -20.51
CA SER A 447 8.54 -5.20 -20.38
C SER A 447 10.05 -5.30 -20.65
N VAL A 448 10.67 -4.33 -21.33
CA VAL A 448 12.09 -4.42 -21.72
C VAL A 448 12.90 -3.16 -21.36
N VAL A 449 12.25 -2.04 -21.02
CA VAL A 449 12.97 -0.81 -20.66
C VAL A 449 13.08 -0.64 -19.15
N SER A 450 12.04 -0.93 -18.36
CA SER A 450 12.12 -0.78 -16.88
C SER A 450 13.01 -1.80 -16.19
N ALA A 451 13.00 -3.08 -16.58
CA ALA A 451 13.90 -4.09 -15.97
C ALA A 451 15.39 -3.86 -16.32
N ALA A 452 15.63 -3.05 -17.34
CA ALA A 452 16.84 -3.19 -18.12
C ALA A 452 17.62 -1.86 -18.17
N PHE A 453 16.94 -0.71 -18.07
CA PHE A 453 17.54 0.52 -17.52
C PHE A 453 17.92 0.37 -16.04
N VAL A 454 17.16 -0.44 -15.30
CA VAL A 454 17.55 -0.91 -13.95
C VAL A 454 18.81 -1.77 -14.04
N ALA A 455 18.97 -2.65 -15.03
CA ALA A 455 20.22 -3.40 -15.24
C ALA A 455 21.46 -2.56 -15.66
N LEU A 456 21.29 -1.32 -16.16
CA LEU A 456 22.39 -0.35 -16.31
C LEU A 456 22.75 0.36 -15.00
N LEU A 457 21.83 0.37 -14.04
CA LEU A 457 21.98 1.04 -12.76
C LEU A 457 22.62 0.17 -11.69
N PHE A 458 22.40 -1.14 -11.77
CA PHE A 458 23.02 -2.15 -10.91
C PHE A 458 24.30 -2.62 -11.58
#